data_AF-A0A929I1F6-F1
#
_entry.id   AF-A0A929I1F6-F1
#
_cell.length_a   1.000
_cell.length_b   1.000
_cell.length_c   1.000
_cell.angle_alpha   90.00
_cell.angle_beta   90.00
_cell.angle_gamma   90.00
#
_symmetry.space_group_name_H-M   'P 1'
#
loop_
_entity.id
_entity.type
_entity.pdbx_description
1 polymer ?
#
loop_
_entity_poly.entity_id
_entity_poly.type
_entity_poly.pdbx_seq_one_letter_code
_entity_poly.pdbx_strand_id
1 'polypeptide(L)'
;MYQFKLQALLNHRRHQEEVCQIELAEAQRGLTDAQEKLRRLKKAMRENIQKLQTRQKEHHNASDILIFINYIEQLSRDIEAQMQQVRKASKNVTQKRDNLIAIMKKRKTLEKLKEKERLDYQQKGMQAERKFNDEVASTRHIRKM
;
A
#
# COMPACT_ATOMS: atom_id res chain seq x y z
N MET A 1 15.72 0.27 -34.08
CA MET A 1 15.54 0.56 -32.64
C MET A 1 14.43 -0.33 -32.10
N TYR A 2 14.63 -0.99 -30.96
CA TYR A 2 13.64 -1.92 -30.39
C TYR A 2 12.45 -1.17 -29.79
N GLN A 3 11.22 -1.58 -30.14
CA GLN A 3 9.98 -1.04 -29.59
C GLN A 3 9.18 -2.18 -28.95
N PHE A 4 8.88 -2.02 -27.66
CA PHE A 4 8.06 -2.98 -26.94
C PHE A 4 6.58 -2.73 -27.23
N LYS A 5 5.89 -3.71 -27.83
CA LYS A 5 4.49 -3.57 -28.29
C LYS A 5 3.52 -3.25 -27.15
N LEU A 6 3.83 -3.67 -25.92
CA LEU A 6 3.00 -3.45 -24.74
C LEU A 6 3.51 -2.30 -23.86
N GLN A 7 4.28 -1.35 -24.40
CA GLN A 7 4.81 -0.22 -23.63
C GLN A 7 3.70 0.66 -23.04
N ALA A 8 2.62 0.91 -23.79
CA ALA A 8 1.47 1.68 -23.29
C ALA A 8 0.80 0.98 -22.09
N LEU A 9 0.64 -0.35 -22.17
CA LEU A 9 0.09 -1.16 -21.08
C LEU A 9 1.00 -1.14 -19.84
N LEU A 10 2.33 -1.23 -20.05
CA LEU A 10 3.30 -1.15 -18.96
C LEU A 10 3.25 0.20 -18.25
N ASN A 11 3.16 1.31 -19.01
CA ASN A 11 3.04 2.65 -18.45
C ASN A 11 1.73 2.81 -17.66
N HIS A 12 0.61 2.32 -18.21
CA HIS A 12 -0.67 2.33 -17.50
C HIS A 12 -0.60 1.55 -16.18
N ARG A 13 0.06 0.39 -16.16
CA ARG A 13 0.25 -0.41 -14.93
C ARG A 13 1.13 0.29 -13.89
N ARG A 14 2.13 1.06 -14.31
CA ARG A 14 2.95 1.89 -13.40
C ARG A 14 2.11 2.99 -12.75
N HIS A 15 1.30 3.67 -13.56
CA HIS A 15 0.39 4.69 -13.02
C HIS A 15 -0.64 4.08 -12.05
N GLN A 16 -1.20 2.91 -12.36
CA GLN A 16 -2.08 2.19 -11.44
C GLN A 16 -1.39 1.83 -10.11
N GLU A 17 -0.11 1.47 -10.15
CA GLU A 17 0.69 1.21 -8.94
C GLU A 17 0.86 2.47 -8.10
N GLU A 18 1.20 3.60 -8.72
CA GLU A 18 1.31 4.91 -8.06
C GLU A 18 0.00 5.29 -7.37
N VAL A 19 -1.13 5.18 -8.06
CA VAL A 19 -2.45 5.46 -7.49
C VAL A 19 -2.73 4.56 -6.28
N CYS A 20 -2.48 3.25 -6.38
CA CYS A 20 -2.69 2.35 -5.25
C CYS A 20 -1.74 2.60 -4.07
N GLN A 21 -0.52 3.10 -4.32
CA GLN A 21 0.39 3.53 -3.25
C GLN A 21 -0.17 4.75 -2.50
N ILE A 22 -0.70 5.74 -3.23
CA ILE A 22 -1.34 6.92 -2.63
C ILE A 22 -2.56 6.49 -1.80
N GLU A 23 -3.45 5.67 -2.37
CA GLU A 23 -4.63 5.17 -1.66
C GLU A 23 -4.27 4.37 -0.39
N LEU A 24 -3.20 3.58 -0.44
CA LEU A 24 -2.70 2.84 0.73
C LEU A 24 -2.17 3.80 1.80
N ALA A 25 -1.44 4.84 1.42
CA ALA A 25 -0.94 5.85 2.34
C ALA A 25 -2.09 6.63 3.00
N GLU A 26 -3.14 6.96 2.26
CA GLU A 26 -4.37 7.55 2.79
C GLU A 26 -5.09 6.63 3.78
N ALA A 27 -5.29 5.36 3.42
CA ALA A 27 -5.89 4.38 4.31
C ALA A 27 -5.09 4.19 5.60
N GLN A 28 -3.75 4.20 5.51
CA GLN A 28 -2.86 4.07 6.66
C GLN A 28 -2.96 5.29 7.57
N ARG A 29 -3.03 6.51 7.01
CA ARG A 29 -3.28 7.74 7.79
C ARG A 29 -4.61 7.66 8.53
N GLY A 30 -5.68 7.27 7.84
CA GLY A 30 -7.00 7.10 8.45
C GLY A 30 -7.02 6.06 9.58
N LEU A 31 -6.25 4.97 9.46
CA LEU A 31 -6.08 4.01 10.54
C LEU A 31 -5.35 4.61 11.75
N THR A 32 -4.25 5.32 11.51
CA THR A 32 -3.51 6.02 12.57
C THR A 32 -4.41 7.00 13.31
N ASP A 33 -5.16 7.84 12.60
CA ASP A 33 -6.07 8.82 13.19
C ASP A 33 -7.17 8.13 14.03
N ALA A 34 -7.73 7.03 13.52
CA ALA A 34 -8.73 6.25 14.24
C ALA A 34 -8.16 5.63 15.54
N GLN A 35 -6.91 5.16 15.51
CA GLN A 35 -6.21 4.62 16.68
C GLN A 35 -5.87 5.71 17.69
N GLU A 36 -5.45 6.89 17.24
CA GLU A 36 -5.22 8.04 18.11
C GLU A 36 -6.49 8.46 18.83
N LYS A 37 -7.61 8.58 18.11
CA LYS A 37 -8.91 8.91 18.71
C LYS A 37 -9.31 7.88 19.76
N LEU A 38 -9.12 6.59 19.49
CA LEU A 38 -9.36 5.53 20.47
C LEU A 38 -8.47 5.69 21.72
N ARG A 39 -7.18 6.03 21.53
CA ARG A 39 -6.25 6.26 22.62
C ARG A 39 -6.66 7.45 23.49
N ARG A 40 -7.14 8.54 22.86
CA ARG A 40 -7.66 9.72 23.57
C ARG A 40 -8.90 9.38 24.39
N LEU A 41 -9.86 8.65 23.83
CA LEU A 41 -11.06 8.20 24.56
C LEU A 41 -10.72 7.32 25.75
N LYS A 42 -9.84 6.32 25.57
CA LYS A 42 -9.37 5.46 26.67
C LYS A 42 -8.63 6.25 27.75
N LYS A 43 -7.86 7.28 27.37
CA LYS A 43 -7.20 8.16 28.32
C LYS A 43 -8.22 8.96 29.14
N ALA A 44 -9.19 9.58 28.47
CA ALA A 44 -10.26 10.33 29.12
C ALA A 44 -11.07 9.46 30.10
N MET A 45 -11.40 8.21 29.72
CA MET A 45 -12.09 7.28 30.61
C MET A 45 -11.28 6.99 31.88
N ARG A 46 -9.98 6.71 31.75
CA ARG A 46 -9.11 6.48 32.92
C ARG A 46 -9.01 7.69 33.84
N GLU A 47 -8.86 8.88 33.26
CA GLU A 47 -8.81 10.13 34.02
C GLU A 47 -10.13 10.39 34.79
N ASN A 48 -11.28 10.07 34.19
CA ASN A 48 -12.58 10.22 34.85
C ASN A 48 -12.79 9.19 35.97
N ILE A 49 -12.38 7.95 35.77
CA ILE A 49 -12.42 6.91 36.81
C ILE A 49 -11.55 7.32 38.01
N GLN A 50 -10.34 7.85 37.76
CA GLN A 50 -9.46 8.33 38.84
C GLN A 50 -10.09 9.50 39.59
N LYS A 51 -10.68 10.48 38.89
CA LYS A 51 -11.39 11.61 39.52
C LYS A 51 -12.56 11.14 40.37
N LEU A 52 -13.33 10.16 39.89
CA LEU A 52 -14.44 9.57 40.63
C LEU A 52 -13.96 8.89 41.92
N GLN A 53 -12.89 8.10 41.84
CA GLN A 53 -12.31 7.40 43.00
C GLN A 53 -11.79 8.37 44.08
N THR A 54 -11.16 9.48 43.69
CA THR A 54 -10.71 10.50 44.64
C THR A 54 -11.89 11.18 45.33
N ARG A 55 -12.91 11.60 44.57
CA ARG A 55 -14.09 12.29 45.12
C ARG A 55 -14.95 11.42 46.02
N GLN A 56 -15.03 10.11 45.74
CA GLN A 56 -15.76 9.16 46.58
C GLN A 56 -15.16 9.04 47.98
N LYS A 57 -13.85 9.28 48.15
CA LYS A 57 -13.17 9.28 49.46
C LYS A 57 -13.43 10.54 50.28
N GLU A 58 -13.88 11.61 49.64
CA GLU A 58 -14.06 12.93 50.26
C GLU A 58 -15.53 13.21 50.67
N HIS A 59 -16.39 12.18 50.78
CA HIS A 59 -17.80 12.28 51.20
C HIS A 59 -18.65 13.32 50.42
N HIS A 60 -18.57 13.29 49.09
CA HIS A 60 -19.33 14.19 48.20
C HIS A 60 -20.77 13.74 47.91
N ASN A 61 -21.60 14.68 47.44
CA ASN A 61 -23.02 14.49 47.08
C ASN A 61 -23.22 13.39 46.03
N ALA A 62 -24.18 12.48 46.27
CA ALA A 62 -24.54 11.38 45.37
C ALA A 62 -24.90 11.83 43.95
N SER A 63 -25.40 13.06 43.79
CA SER A 63 -25.75 13.65 42.49
C SER A 63 -24.52 13.82 41.57
N ASP A 64 -23.39 14.25 42.12
CA ASP A 64 -22.16 14.44 41.36
C ASP A 64 -21.57 13.09 40.92
N ILE A 65 -21.65 12.08 41.78
CA ILE A 65 -21.21 10.70 41.49
C ILE A 65 -21.99 10.13 40.30
N LEU A 66 -23.30 10.37 40.25
CA LEU A 66 -24.16 9.88 39.16
C LEU A 66 -23.78 10.49 37.81
N ILE A 67 -23.42 11.78 37.76
CA ILE A 67 -22.96 12.45 36.53
C ILE A 67 -21.70 11.78 35.98
N PHE A 68 -20.74 11.45 36.85
CA PHE A 68 -19.52 10.75 36.43
C PHE A 68 -19.79 9.34 35.91
N ILE A 69 -20.67 8.59 36.57
CA ILE A 69 -21.05 7.23 36.14
C ILE A 69 -21.67 7.31 34.73
N ASN A 70 -22.66 8.18 34.53
CA ASN A 70 -23.30 8.37 33.23
C ASN A 70 -22.30 8.76 32.14
N TYR A 71 -21.34 9.63 32.47
CA TYR A 71 -20.30 10.04 31.53
C TYR A 71 -19.32 8.90 31.20
N ILE A 72 -18.93 8.08 32.18
CA ILE A 72 -18.09 6.89 31.97
C ILE A 72 -18.80 5.86 31.09
N GLU A 73 -20.10 5.64 31.28
CA GLU A 73 -20.89 4.77 30.42
C GLU A 73 -20.92 5.27 28.98
N GLN A 74 -21.11 6.58 28.78
CA GLN A 74 -21.05 7.18 27.45
C GLN A 74 -19.68 7.00 26.80
N LEU A 75 -18.60 7.26 27.54
CA LEU A 75 -17.24 7.02 27.06
C LEU A 75 -17.00 5.55 26.70
N SER A 76 -17.58 4.61 27.45
CA SER A 76 -17.49 3.18 27.13
C SER A 76 -18.15 2.87 25.77
N ARG A 77 -19.37 3.39 25.54
CA ARG A 77 -20.06 3.26 24.24
C ARG A 77 -19.25 3.89 23.10
N ASP A 78 -18.68 5.06 23.32
CA ASP A 78 -17.85 5.75 22.33
C ASP A 78 -16.56 4.98 22.02
N ILE A 79 -15.94 4.36 23.02
CA ILE A 79 -14.76 3.49 22.86
C ILE A 79 -15.11 2.26 22.02
N GLU A 80 -16.23 1.60 22.29
CA GLU A 80 -16.68 0.44 21.51
C GLU A 80 -16.95 0.82 20.05
N ALA A 81 -17.68 1.91 19.82
CA ALA A 81 -17.93 2.43 18.48
C ALA A 81 -16.61 2.75 17.76
N GLN A 82 -15.67 3.41 18.43
CA GLN A 82 -14.37 3.75 17.87
C GLN A 82 -13.51 2.50 17.61
N MET A 83 -13.60 1.46 18.43
CA MET A 83 -12.94 0.17 18.17
C MET A 83 -13.45 -0.48 16.88
N GLN A 84 -14.76 -0.38 16.59
CA GLN A 84 -15.30 -0.85 15.32
C GLN A 84 -14.76 -0.02 14.14
N GLN A 85 -14.59 1.29 14.30
CA GLN A 85 -13.99 2.13 13.26
C GLN A 85 -12.52 1.76 13.01
N VAL A 86 -11.73 1.52 14.05
CA VAL A 86 -10.35 1.04 13.91
C VAL A 86 -10.31 -0.30 13.16
N ARG A 87 -11.21 -1.23 13.49
CA ARG A 87 -11.32 -2.52 12.78
C ARG A 87 -11.66 -2.32 11.30
N LYS A 88 -12.61 -1.44 10.97
CA LYS A 88 -12.97 -1.11 9.58
C LYS A 88 -11.78 -0.48 8.83
N ALA A 89 -11.12 0.50 9.42
CA ALA A 89 -9.94 1.13 8.84
C ALA A 89 -8.80 0.13 8.61
N SER A 90 -8.56 -0.78 9.57
CA SER A 90 -7.57 -1.85 9.43
C SER A 90 -7.89 -2.79 8.28
N LYS A 91 -9.16 -3.19 8.11
CA LYS A 91 -9.58 -4.01 6.97
C LYS A 91 -9.37 -3.28 5.63
N ASN A 92 -9.67 -1.97 5.59
CA ASN A 92 -9.44 -1.16 4.39
C ASN A 92 -7.95 -1.08 4.03
N VAL A 93 -7.06 -0.89 5.01
CA VAL A 93 -5.60 -0.93 4.79
C VAL A 93 -5.17 -2.26 4.19
N THR A 94 -5.62 -3.39 4.77
CA THR A 94 -5.31 -4.72 4.24
C THR A 94 -5.79 -4.87 2.79
N GLN A 95 -7.02 -4.47 2.49
CA GLN A 95 -7.55 -4.55 1.12
C GLN A 95 -6.73 -3.71 0.12
N LYS A 96 -6.37 -2.48 0.48
CA LYS A 96 -5.54 -1.61 -0.37
C LYS A 96 -4.14 -2.19 -0.57
N ARG A 97 -3.57 -2.82 0.46
CA ARG A 97 -2.27 -3.51 0.38
C ARG A 97 -2.32 -4.69 -0.58
N ASP A 98 -3.36 -5.51 -0.50
CA ASP A 98 -3.53 -6.66 -1.38
C ASP A 98 -3.72 -6.24 -2.84
N ASN A 99 -4.48 -5.17 -3.08
CA ASN A 99 -4.64 -4.57 -4.40
C ASN A 99 -3.30 -4.09 -4.98
N LEU A 100 -2.50 -3.38 -4.17
CA LEU A 100 -1.17 -2.93 -4.58
C LEU A 100 -0.27 -4.11 -4.96
N ILE A 101 -0.25 -5.17 -4.14
CA ILE A 101 0.53 -6.38 -4.42
C ILE A 101 0.09 -7.02 -5.74
N ALA A 102 -1.22 -7.09 -6.02
CA ALA A 102 -1.74 -7.65 -7.26
C ALA A 102 -1.30 -6.84 -8.49
N ILE A 103 -1.32 -5.50 -8.41
CA ILE A 103 -0.87 -4.62 -9.49
C ILE A 103 0.64 -4.74 -9.70
N MET A 104 1.42 -4.73 -8.62
CA MET A 104 2.88 -4.91 -8.68
C MET A 104 3.26 -6.25 -9.35
N LYS A 105 2.54 -7.34 -9.03
CA LYS A 105 2.74 -8.64 -9.69
C LYS A 105 2.50 -8.53 -11.20
N LYS A 106 1.38 -7.93 -11.62
CA LYS A 106 1.04 -7.73 -13.04
C LYS A 106 2.09 -6.88 -13.77
N ARG A 107 2.57 -5.79 -13.16
CA ARG A 107 3.64 -4.96 -13.72
C ARG A 107 4.93 -5.75 -13.88
N LYS A 108 5.38 -6.44 -12.83
CA LYS A 108 6.62 -7.23 -12.87
C LYS A 108 6.60 -8.31 -13.94
N THR A 109 5.46 -8.96 -14.18
CA THR A 109 5.31 -9.92 -15.28
C THR A 109 5.53 -9.26 -16.64
N LEU A 110 4.97 -8.07 -16.87
CA LEU A 110 5.16 -7.32 -18.12
C LEU A 110 6.61 -6.83 -18.29
N GLU A 111 7.27 -6.43 -17.20
CA GLU A 111 8.69 -6.03 -17.24
C GLU A 111 9.59 -7.20 -17.63
N LYS A 112 9.36 -8.38 -17.05
CA LYS A 112 10.08 -9.60 -17.42
C LYS A 112 9.86 -9.98 -18.90
N LEU A 113 8.63 -9.83 -19.39
CA LEU A 113 8.32 -10.07 -20.80
C LEU A 113 9.08 -9.09 -21.71
N LYS A 114 9.08 -7.80 -21.37
CA LYS A 114 9.82 -6.77 -22.11
C LYS A 114 11.33 -7.06 -22.15
N GLU A 115 11.90 -7.48 -21.02
CA GLU A 115 13.31 -7.83 -20.90
C GLU A 115 13.66 -9.02 -21.80
N LYS A 116 12.85 -10.09 -21.76
CA LYS A 116 13.03 -11.26 -22.61
C LYS A 116 12.96 -10.90 -24.11
N GLU A 117 11.93 -10.17 -24.54
CA GLU A 117 11.80 -9.75 -25.93
C GLU A 117 12.97 -8.86 -26.38
N ARG A 118 13.52 -8.02 -25.49
CA ARG A 118 14.70 -7.19 -25.78
C ARG A 118 15.95 -8.04 -26.00
N LEU A 119 16.15 -9.05 -25.16
CA LEU A 119 17.28 -9.99 -25.29
C LEU A 119 17.17 -10.77 -26.59
N ASP A 120 15.99 -11.28 -26.94
CA ASP A 120 15.75 -12.02 -28.19
C ASP A 120 16.01 -11.12 -29.42
N TYR A 121 15.59 -9.86 -29.39
CA TYR A 121 15.86 -8.90 -30.45
C TYR A 121 17.37 -8.65 -30.62
N GLN A 122 18.10 -8.47 -29.51
CA GLN A 122 19.55 -8.27 -29.54
C GLN A 122 20.29 -9.50 -30.07
N GLN A 123 19.88 -10.70 -29.67
CA GLN A 123 20.46 -11.96 -30.17
C GLN A 123 20.24 -12.13 -31.68
N LYS A 124 19.03 -11.85 -32.18
CA LYS A 124 18.74 -11.90 -33.61
C LYS A 124 19.57 -10.89 -34.40
N GLY A 125 19.75 -9.67 -33.88
CA GLY A 125 20.63 -8.66 -34.47
C GLY A 125 22.08 -9.15 -34.59
N MET A 126 22.64 -9.68 -33.49
CA MET A 126 24.00 -10.23 -33.48
C MET A 126 24.16 -11.41 -34.45
N GLN A 127 23.16 -12.29 -34.56
CA GLN A 127 23.22 -13.41 -35.51
C GLN A 127 23.17 -12.93 -36.96
N ALA A 128 22.34 -11.94 -37.29
CA ALA A 128 22.27 -11.36 -38.63
C ALA A 128 23.58 -10.67 -39.02
N GLU A 129 24.18 -9.92 -38.08
CA GLU A 129 25.47 -9.25 -38.29
C GLU A 129 26.62 -10.24 -38.50
N ARG A 130 26.67 -11.33 -37.72
CA ARG A 130 27.65 -12.41 -37.92
C ARG A 130 27.52 -13.04 -39.29
N LYS A 131 26.30 -13.42 -39.70
CA LYS A 131 26.05 -14.01 -41.03
C LYS A 131 26.49 -13.08 -42.16
N PHE A 132 26.17 -11.79 -42.05
CA PHE A 132 26.59 -10.80 -43.03
C PHE A 132 28.12 -10.70 -43.12
N ASN A 133 28.82 -10.67 -41.98
CA ASN A 133 30.28 -10.61 -41.95
C ASN A 133 30.92 -11.86 -42.55
N ASP A 134 30.38 -13.06 -42.27
CA ASP A 134 30.86 -14.31 -42.85
C ASP A 134 30.69 -14.33 -44.39
N GLU A 135 29.55 -13.85 -44.89
CA GLU A 135 29.29 -13.70 -46.33
C GLU A 135 30.25 -12.69 -47.00
N VAL A 136 30.51 -11.54 -46.36
CA VAL A 136 31.46 -10.53 -46.86
C VAL A 136 32.90 -11.07 -46.86
N ALA A 137 33.31 -11.80 -45.82
CA ALA A 137 34.61 -12.44 -45.76
C ALA A 137 34.78 -13.49 -46.89
N SER A 138 33.75 -14.31 -47.11
CA SER A 138 33.74 -15.35 -48.15
C SER A 138 33.84 -14.75 -49.56
N THR A 139 33.04 -13.73 -49.85
CA THR A 139 33.06 -13.04 -51.15
C THR A 139 34.39 -12.32 -51.41
N ARG A 140 35.02 -11.74 -50.39
CA ARG A 140 36.34 -11.11 -50.51
C ARG A 140 37.45 -12.14 -50.72
N HIS A 141 37.34 -13.33 -50.12
CA HIS A 141 38.29 -14.41 -50.34
C HIS A 141 38.23 -14.95 -51.77
N ILE A 142 37.01 -15.14 -52.30
CA ILE A 142 36.78 -15.60 -53.68
C ILE A 142 37.30 -14.59 -54.71
N ARG A 143 37.21 -13.29 -54.46
CA ARG A 143 37.74 -12.24 -55.35
C ARG A 143 39.26 -12.07 -55.32
N LYS A 144 39.96 -12.72 -54.39
CA LYS A 144 41.43 -12.67 -54.25
C LYS A 144 42.12 -13.94 -54.77
N MET A 145 41.36 -14.99 -55.10
CA MET A 145 41.83 -16.09 -55.94
C MET A 145 41.60 -15.75 -57.41
#